data_AF-A0A8A5L584-F1
#
_entry.id   AF-A0A8A5L584-F1
#
_cell.length_a   1.000
_cell.length_b   1.000
_cell.length_c   1.000
_cell.angle_alpha   90.00
_cell.angle_beta   90.00
_cell.angle_gamma   90.00
#
_symmetry.space_group_name_H-M   'P 1'
#
loop_
_entity.id
_entity.type
_entity.pdbx_description
1 polymer ?
#
loop_
_entity_poly.entity_id
_entity_poly.type
_entity_poly.pdbx_seq_one_letter_code
_entity_poly.pdbx_strand_id
1 'polypeptide(L)'
;KGYMMNNNVILNFLPMMLLLLNNDSYIMMMMKLTMLLSNNHTLLLSSSMNMNNKDKTSMKLETPFRGFGSVSDPKTSKDTMKSLLDLTNNDINKYNWEWDNNNFNFDKFYKEFKKVKPNNKLPSKEFLEWFIGFFEADGCLTIPKNKQLYAIITSNNKDLNTLNYIKDNMTFGNVTYHSKKLNTYRWVVYNETDILLLIHLFNGNTVLPVRYVKLEMFISNMNMKLLKNNKTIIKLINKCKMPKLNNAWLAGFTDGEGCFYVGKTQSFYRTSYIITQKYLANKIVFDMLLLLLQNMINIKSGGVNNHSKDNTYVLRISSLEACSKLKLYFDKYPLRSYKLLIYKDWLNFIDMAMNDNLSKNIRKVNLMKMLDIISSGARHGSQNPGRRNKKKLL
;
A
#
# COMPACT_ATOMS: atom_id res chain seq x y z
N LYS A 1 -27.82 56.01 28.18
CA LYS A 1 -26.42 56.33 27.79
C LYS A 1 -25.51 55.48 28.66
N GLY A 2 -24.84 54.48 28.09
CA GLY A 2 -24.00 53.52 28.81
C GLY A 2 -24.27 52.09 28.34
N TYR A 3 -23.62 51.68 27.25
CA TYR A 3 -23.56 50.27 26.85
C TYR A 3 -22.65 49.54 27.86
N MET A 4 -23.26 48.78 28.78
CA MET A 4 -22.57 47.66 29.41
C MET A 4 -22.57 46.50 28.41
N MET A 5 -21.44 46.28 27.74
CA MET A 5 -21.21 45.03 27.01
C MET A 5 -21.05 43.91 28.02
N ASN A 6 -21.94 42.93 27.91
CA ASN A 6 -21.99 41.74 28.72
C ASN A 6 -20.82 40.81 28.33
N ASN A 7 -19.95 40.49 29.30
CA ASN A 7 -18.73 39.67 29.16
C ASN A 7 -19.00 38.17 28.94
N ASN A 8 -19.95 37.81 28.06
CA ASN A 8 -20.32 36.41 27.79
C ASN A 8 -20.23 36.01 26.31
N VAL A 9 -19.57 36.79 25.46
CA VAL A 9 -19.31 36.44 24.04
C VAL A 9 -17.88 35.92 23.82
N ILE A 10 -16.98 36.06 24.80
CA ILE A 10 -15.56 35.65 24.66
C ILE A 10 -15.33 34.16 25.00
N LEU A 11 -16.26 33.48 25.69
CA LEU A 11 -16.04 32.08 26.12
C LEU A 11 -16.43 31.00 25.09
N ASN A 12 -17.16 31.35 24.03
CA ASN A 12 -17.58 30.38 22.99
C ASN A 12 -16.66 30.33 21.76
N PHE A 13 -15.60 31.15 21.71
CA PHE A 13 -14.61 31.12 20.63
C PHE A 13 -13.30 30.39 20.99
N LEU A 14 -13.08 30.03 22.25
CA LEU A 14 -11.89 29.27 22.66
C LEU A 14 -11.81 27.86 22.05
N PRO A 15 -12.91 27.07 21.93
CA PRO A 15 -12.85 25.75 21.28
C PRO A 15 -12.59 25.86 19.77
N MET A 16 -13.05 26.96 19.15
CA MET A 16 -12.92 27.21 17.71
C MET A 16 -11.54 27.79 17.34
N MET A 17 -10.91 28.58 18.24
CA MET A 17 -9.49 28.94 18.12
C MET A 17 -8.55 27.77 18.39
N LEU A 18 -8.90 26.82 19.28
CA LEU A 18 -8.12 25.59 19.44
C LEU A 18 -8.19 24.67 18.21
N LEU A 19 -9.32 24.68 17.48
CA LEU A 19 -9.46 23.99 16.19
C LEU A 19 -8.65 24.66 15.08
N LEU A 20 -8.48 25.98 15.12
CA LEU A 20 -7.62 26.71 14.19
C LEU A 20 -6.13 26.50 14.45
N LEU A 21 -5.70 26.33 15.70
CA LEU A 21 -4.30 26.00 16.04
C LEU A 21 -3.90 24.58 15.61
N ASN A 22 -4.85 23.65 15.48
CA ASN A 22 -4.61 22.32 14.90
C ASN A 22 -4.55 22.33 13.35
N ASN A 23 -5.05 23.39 12.70
CA ASN A 23 -4.99 23.54 11.26
C ASN A 23 -3.60 23.94 10.77
N ASP A 24 -2.78 24.63 11.56
CA ASP A 24 -1.44 25.03 11.10
C ASP A 24 -0.56 23.81 10.83
N SER A 25 -0.64 22.75 11.64
CA SER A 25 0.08 21.50 11.38
C SER A 25 -0.44 20.79 10.13
N TYR A 26 -1.76 20.79 9.90
CA TYR A 26 -2.37 20.19 8.72
C TYR A 26 -2.10 20.98 7.44
N ILE A 27 -2.21 22.32 7.49
CA ILE A 27 -1.88 23.23 6.40
C ILE A 27 -0.38 23.14 6.09
N MET A 28 0.49 23.11 7.11
CA MET A 28 1.92 22.90 6.94
C MET A 28 2.23 21.49 6.38
N MET A 29 1.46 20.47 6.75
CA MET A 29 1.55 19.13 6.17
C MET A 29 1.12 19.15 4.70
N MET A 30 0.01 19.81 4.36
CA MET A 30 -0.48 19.95 3.00
C MET A 30 0.49 20.81 2.15
N MET A 31 1.09 21.86 2.71
CA MET A 31 2.12 22.66 2.05
C MET A 31 3.40 21.85 1.83
N LYS A 32 3.89 21.11 2.83
CA LYS A 32 5.04 20.20 2.67
C LYS A 32 4.75 19.09 1.67
N LEU A 33 3.53 18.56 1.67
CA LEU A 33 3.09 17.55 0.70
C LEU A 33 3.04 18.13 -0.71
N THR A 34 2.52 19.34 -0.86
CA THR A 34 2.48 20.08 -2.14
C THR A 34 3.89 20.37 -2.63
N MET A 35 4.82 20.74 -1.74
CA MET A 35 6.24 20.92 -2.05
C MET A 35 6.96 19.62 -2.41
N LEU A 36 6.64 18.49 -1.75
CA LEU A 36 7.17 17.16 -2.10
C LEU A 36 6.68 16.71 -3.48
N LEU A 37 5.41 16.97 -3.79
CA LEU A 37 4.83 16.71 -5.11
C LEU A 37 5.47 17.60 -6.19
N SER A 38 5.66 18.90 -5.91
CA SER A 38 6.28 19.83 -6.86
C SER A 38 7.76 19.56 -7.10
N ASN A 39 8.52 19.18 -6.05
CA ASN A 39 9.95 18.90 -6.16
C ASN A 39 10.26 17.62 -6.94
N ASN A 40 9.38 16.62 -6.85
CA ASN A 40 9.48 15.45 -7.72
C ASN A 40 9.15 15.80 -9.19
N HIS A 41 8.19 16.71 -9.44
CA HIS A 41 7.92 17.22 -10.79
C HIS A 41 9.09 18.03 -11.37
N THR A 42 9.79 18.85 -10.58
CA THR A 42 10.95 19.63 -11.05
C THR A 42 12.21 18.78 -11.26
N LEU A 43 12.48 17.78 -10.41
CA LEU A 43 13.55 16.79 -10.63
C LEU A 43 13.31 15.97 -11.92
N LEU A 44 12.04 15.64 -12.22
CA LEU A 44 11.64 14.99 -13.47
C LEU A 44 11.89 15.90 -14.68
N LEU A 45 11.53 17.18 -14.61
CA LEU A 45 11.76 18.16 -15.68
C LEU A 45 13.26 18.44 -15.93
N SER A 46 14.07 18.59 -14.88
CA SER A 46 15.51 18.85 -15.03
C SER A 46 16.28 17.67 -15.63
N SER A 47 15.78 16.44 -15.47
CA SER A 47 16.37 15.26 -16.12
C SER A 47 16.02 15.13 -17.60
N SER A 48 15.02 15.89 -18.08
CA SER A 48 14.55 15.88 -19.47
C SER A 48 15.05 17.08 -20.31
N MET A 49 15.59 18.12 -19.67
CA MET A 49 16.12 19.31 -20.34
C MET A 49 17.64 19.24 -20.44
N ASN A 50 18.12 18.44 -21.38
CA ASN A 50 19.46 18.64 -21.94
C ASN A 50 19.44 18.24 -23.43
N MET A 51 18.93 19.12 -24.28
CA MET A 51 19.14 19.06 -25.72
C MET A 51 19.37 20.46 -26.28
N ASN A 52 20.56 20.62 -26.86
CA ASN A 52 20.97 21.80 -27.60
C ASN A 52 20.08 22.00 -28.84
N ASN A 53 19.66 23.25 -29.02
CA ASN A 53 19.00 23.78 -30.20
C ASN A 53 19.80 23.52 -31.48
N LYS A 54 19.10 23.17 -32.57
CA LYS A 54 19.12 23.96 -33.81
C LYS A 54 17.96 23.60 -34.75
N ASP A 55 17.43 24.69 -35.32
CA ASP A 55 16.69 24.83 -36.57
C ASP A 55 15.15 24.99 -36.55
N LYS A 56 14.80 26.15 -37.11
CA LYS A 56 13.50 26.78 -37.32
C LYS A 56 12.79 26.13 -38.52
N THR A 57 11.46 26.01 -38.49
CA THR A 57 10.52 26.85 -39.28
C THR A 57 9.10 26.27 -39.38
N SER A 58 8.14 27.20 -39.30
CA SER A 58 6.76 27.21 -39.84
C SER A 58 5.63 26.45 -39.13
N MET A 59 4.64 27.24 -38.71
CA MET A 59 3.31 26.87 -38.24
C MET A 59 2.42 26.39 -39.41
N LYS A 60 1.66 25.32 -39.18
CA LYS A 60 0.29 25.16 -39.70
C LYS A 60 -0.60 24.57 -38.59
N LEU A 61 -1.79 25.16 -38.46
CA LEU A 61 -2.84 24.84 -37.51
C LEU A 61 -3.71 23.70 -38.08
N GLU A 62 -3.73 22.51 -37.49
CA GLU A 62 -4.76 21.50 -37.74
C GLU A 62 -5.10 20.70 -36.46
N THR A 63 -6.41 20.62 -36.20
CA THR A 63 -7.22 19.82 -35.26
C THR A 63 -6.57 18.69 -34.44
N PRO A 64 -6.92 18.50 -33.14
CA PRO A 64 -6.33 17.46 -32.30
C PRO A 64 -7.06 16.12 -32.47
N PHE A 65 -6.75 15.42 -33.56
CA PHE A 65 -7.00 13.98 -33.69
C PHE A 65 -5.84 13.33 -34.45
N ARG A 66 -4.85 12.82 -33.72
CA ARG A 66 -3.81 11.87 -34.18
C ARG A 66 -3.56 10.91 -33.02
N GLY A 67 -3.62 9.59 -33.15
CA GLY A 67 -3.51 8.74 -34.32
C GLY A 67 -2.39 7.74 -34.07
N PHE A 68 -2.74 6.45 -34.03
CA PHE A 68 -1.79 5.34 -34.16
C PHE A 68 -0.84 5.61 -35.34
N GLY A 69 0.47 5.51 -35.08
CA GLY A 69 1.48 5.56 -36.14
C GLY A 69 1.37 4.32 -37.03
N SER A 70 1.25 4.56 -38.33
CA SER A 70 1.44 3.59 -39.40
C SER A 70 2.88 3.08 -39.39
N VAL A 71 3.05 1.76 -39.28
CA VAL A 71 4.34 1.08 -39.52
C VAL A 71 4.30 0.44 -40.90
N SER A 72 5.09 1.00 -41.81
CA SER A 72 5.54 0.35 -43.04
C SER A 72 6.86 -0.38 -42.74
N ASP A 73 6.79 -1.68 -42.47
CA ASP A 73 7.73 -2.72 -42.95
C ASP A 73 7.37 -4.09 -42.32
N PRO A 74 7.03 -5.13 -43.10
CA PRO A 74 6.56 -6.40 -42.55
C PRO A 74 7.73 -7.34 -42.24
N LYS A 75 8.70 -6.91 -41.42
CA LYS A 75 9.85 -7.76 -41.03
C LYS A 75 10.60 -7.26 -39.80
N THR A 76 9.92 -6.89 -38.70
CA THR A 76 10.48 -6.92 -37.32
C THR A 76 9.45 -6.41 -36.29
N SER A 77 8.61 -7.29 -35.74
CA SER A 77 7.89 -6.98 -34.49
C SER A 77 7.61 -8.25 -33.68
N LYS A 78 8.65 -8.75 -33.00
CA LYS A 78 8.46 -9.53 -31.77
C LYS A 78 8.35 -8.57 -30.59
N ASP A 79 7.32 -7.73 -30.59
CA ASP A 79 6.94 -6.98 -29.38
C ASP A 79 6.29 -7.98 -28.42
N THR A 80 7.13 -8.54 -27.56
CA THR A 80 6.70 -9.38 -26.44
C THR A 80 5.98 -8.47 -25.44
N MET A 81 4.66 -8.56 -25.40
CA MET A 81 3.81 -7.87 -24.42
C MET A 81 4.34 -8.17 -23.01
N LYS A 82 5.01 -7.19 -22.40
CA LYS A 82 5.67 -7.33 -21.10
C LYS A 82 4.62 -7.73 -20.06
N SER A 83 4.92 -8.76 -19.27
CA SER A 83 4.01 -9.25 -18.24
C SER A 83 3.70 -8.15 -17.22
N LEU A 84 2.48 -8.14 -16.65
CA LEU A 84 2.10 -7.33 -15.48
C LEU A 84 3.07 -7.49 -14.29
N LEU A 85 3.88 -8.55 -14.31
CA LEU A 85 4.86 -8.88 -13.29
C LEU A 85 6.21 -8.17 -13.48
N ASP A 86 6.53 -7.68 -14.68
CA ASP A 86 7.90 -7.29 -15.07
C ASP A 86 8.04 -5.80 -15.43
N LEU A 87 7.16 -4.94 -14.94
CA LEU A 87 7.26 -3.48 -15.17
C LEU A 87 8.56 -2.92 -14.60
N THR A 88 9.16 -1.96 -15.31
CA THR A 88 10.31 -1.15 -14.87
C THR A 88 9.86 0.26 -14.48
N ASN A 89 10.73 1.06 -13.84
CA ASN A 89 10.43 2.47 -13.54
C ASN A 89 10.11 3.26 -14.84
N ASN A 90 10.82 2.98 -15.93
CA ASN A 90 10.56 3.60 -17.23
C ASN A 90 9.18 3.22 -17.80
N ASP A 91 8.70 2.01 -17.53
CA ASP A 91 7.35 1.60 -17.94
C ASP A 91 6.29 2.32 -17.11
N ILE A 92 6.52 2.47 -15.80
CA ILE A 92 5.60 3.14 -14.87
C ILE A 92 5.51 4.64 -15.18
N ASN A 93 6.63 5.29 -15.52
CA ASN A 93 6.68 6.73 -15.81
C ASN A 93 5.89 7.15 -17.05
N LYS A 94 5.43 6.20 -17.88
CA LYS A 94 4.55 6.47 -19.03
C LYS A 94 3.09 6.71 -18.61
N TYR A 95 2.75 6.36 -17.37
CA TYR A 95 1.40 6.50 -16.84
C TYR A 95 1.31 7.75 -15.97
N ASN A 96 0.15 8.38 -16.04
CA ASN A 96 -0.19 9.53 -15.20
C ASN A 96 -1.36 9.17 -14.30
N TRP A 97 -1.30 9.64 -13.05
CA TRP A 97 -2.41 9.56 -12.11
C TRP A 97 -2.47 10.87 -11.32
N GLU A 98 -3.66 11.22 -10.88
CA GLU A 98 -3.88 12.31 -9.94
C GLU A 98 -3.95 11.77 -8.51
N TRP A 99 -3.51 12.57 -7.53
CA TRP A 99 -3.71 12.24 -6.13
C TRP A 99 -5.09 12.67 -5.65
N ASP A 100 -5.82 11.74 -5.04
CA ASP A 100 -7.14 11.97 -4.48
C ASP A 100 -7.09 11.93 -2.95
N ASN A 101 -7.40 13.08 -2.33
CA ASN A 101 -7.48 13.22 -0.88
C ASN A 101 -8.85 12.83 -0.30
N ASN A 102 -9.83 12.39 -1.11
CA ASN A 102 -11.11 11.90 -0.60
C ASN A 102 -10.98 10.49 -0.03
N ASN A 103 -11.90 10.13 0.88
CA ASN A 103 -11.97 8.75 1.40
C ASN A 103 -12.28 7.74 0.29
N PHE A 104 -12.01 6.46 0.52
CA PHE A 104 -12.39 5.38 -0.40
C PHE A 104 -13.87 5.44 -0.75
N ASN A 105 -14.19 5.21 -2.03
CA ASN A 105 -15.57 5.17 -2.52
C ASN A 105 -15.91 3.74 -2.96
N PHE A 106 -16.87 3.13 -2.28
CA PHE A 106 -17.32 1.76 -2.56
C PHE A 106 -18.71 1.69 -3.18
N ASP A 107 -19.31 2.82 -3.58
CA ASP A 107 -20.70 2.88 -4.04
C ASP A 107 -20.93 2.01 -5.26
N LYS A 108 -20.02 2.10 -6.25
CA LYS A 108 -20.09 1.28 -7.46
C LYS A 108 -19.91 -0.21 -7.15
N PHE A 109 -18.96 -0.56 -6.29
CA PHE A 109 -18.78 -1.94 -5.82
C PHE A 109 -20.05 -2.46 -5.14
N TYR A 110 -20.60 -1.75 -4.17
CA TYR A 110 -21.80 -2.16 -3.44
C TYR A 110 -23.03 -2.26 -4.33
N LYS A 111 -23.20 -1.33 -5.28
CA LYS A 111 -24.29 -1.38 -6.27
C LYS A 111 -24.21 -2.66 -7.11
N GLU A 112 -23.05 -2.96 -7.68
CA GLU A 112 -22.88 -4.15 -8.52
C GLU A 112 -22.91 -5.44 -7.69
N PHE A 113 -22.33 -5.45 -6.48
CA PHE A 113 -22.35 -6.61 -5.58
C PHE A 113 -23.78 -7.03 -5.25
N LYS A 114 -24.64 -6.09 -4.84
CA LYS A 114 -26.05 -6.37 -4.55
C LYS A 114 -26.80 -6.90 -5.77
N LYS A 115 -26.42 -6.46 -6.98
CA LYS A 115 -27.03 -6.94 -8.23
C LYS A 115 -26.65 -8.39 -8.54
N VAL A 116 -25.38 -8.75 -8.40
CA VAL A 116 -24.89 -10.08 -8.81
C VAL A 116 -24.88 -11.12 -7.70
N LYS A 117 -24.94 -10.68 -6.43
CA LYS A 117 -24.98 -11.53 -5.23
C LYS A 117 -26.00 -11.00 -4.21
N PRO A 118 -27.30 -10.95 -4.55
CA PRO A 118 -28.33 -10.30 -3.71
C PRO A 118 -28.51 -10.95 -2.33
N ASN A 119 -28.25 -12.25 -2.22
CA ASN A 119 -28.45 -13.01 -0.98
C ASN A 119 -27.18 -13.09 -0.11
N ASN A 120 -26.06 -12.55 -0.58
CA ASN A 120 -24.79 -12.61 0.13
C ASN A 120 -24.65 -11.39 1.05
N LYS A 121 -24.02 -11.59 2.21
CA LYS A 121 -23.69 -10.48 3.12
C LYS A 121 -22.76 -9.49 2.42
N LEU A 122 -23.11 -8.22 2.49
CA LEU A 122 -22.28 -7.15 1.93
C LEU A 122 -20.98 -7.01 2.75
N PRO A 123 -19.80 -6.91 2.10
CA PRO A 123 -18.55 -6.67 2.82
C PRO A 123 -18.57 -5.32 3.52
N SER A 124 -18.07 -5.26 4.77
CA SER A 124 -18.02 -4.00 5.52
C SER A 124 -17.01 -3.02 4.91
N LYS A 125 -17.23 -1.72 5.12
CA LYS A 125 -16.31 -0.67 4.67
C LYS A 125 -14.89 -0.91 5.18
N GLU A 126 -14.73 -1.14 6.48
CA GLU A 126 -13.43 -1.40 7.11
C GLU A 126 -12.73 -2.63 6.50
N PHE A 127 -13.47 -3.72 6.24
CA PHE A 127 -12.91 -4.89 5.58
C PHE A 127 -12.40 -4.56 4.17
N LEU A 128 -13.15 -3.76 3.38
CA LEU A 128 -12.73 -3.38 2.04
C LEU A 128 -11.49 -2.48 2.06
N GLU A 129 -11.42 -1.53 2.99
CA GLU A 129 -10.23 -0.69 3.20
C GLU A 129 -9.00 -1.53 3.53
N TRP A 130 -9.15 -2.45 4.50
CA TRP A 130 -8.10 -3.41 4.85
C TRP A 130 -7.71 -4.30 3.66
N PHE A 131 -8.70 -4.85 2.95
CA PHE A 131 -8.44 -5.76 1.84
C PHE A 131 -7.70 -5.08 0.70
N ILE A 132 -8.00 -3.81 0.39
CA ILE A 132 -7.25 -3.05 -0.62
C ILE A 132 -5.79 -2.94 -0.21
N GLY A 133 -5.50 -2.55 1.04
CA GLY A 133 -4.13 -2.50 1.55
C GLY A 133 -3.41 -3.84 1.46
N PHE A 134 -4.08 -4.91 1.90
CA PHE A 134 -3.51 -6.26 1.87
C PHE A 134 -3.27 -6.77 0.44
N PHE A 135 -4.19 -6.50 -0.49
CA PHE A 135 -4.04 -6.88 -1.89
C PHE A 135 -2.97 -6.03 -2.60
N GLU A 136 -2.82 -4.75 -2.28
CA GLU A 136 -1.74 -3.93 -2.81
C GLU A 136 -0.36 -4.36 -2.29
N ALA A 137 -0.29 -4.98 -1.12
CA ALA A 137 0.90 -5.66 -0.62
C ALA A 137 1.15 -7.00 -1.36
N ASP A 138 0.28 -7.99 -1.15
CA ASP A 138 0.54 -9.40 -1.50
C ASP A 138 -0.30 -9.93 -2.67
N GLY A 139 -1.27 -9.16 -3.14
CA GLY A 139 -2.13 -9.54 -4.25
C GLY A 139 -1.43 -9.47 -5.60
N CYS A 140 -2.01 -10.14 -6.59
CA CYS A 140 -1.51 -10.21 -7.95
C CYS A 140 -2.67 -10.23 -8.94
N LEU A 141 -2.70 -9.23 -9.84
CA LEU A 141 -3.53 -9.24 -11.03
C LEU A 141 -2.68 -9.81 -12.18
N THR A 142 -3.17 -10.86 -12.84
CA THR A 142 -2.41 -11.53 -13.90
C THR A 142 -3.29 -11.95 -15.07
N ILE A 143 -2.68 -11.99 -16.25
CA ILE A 143 -3.29 -12.30 -17.54
C ILE A 143 -2.38 -13.30 -18.27
N PRO A 144 -2.51 -14.60 -17.99
CA PRO A 144 -1.82 -15.65 -18.74
C PRO A 144 -2.12 -15.63 -20.25
N LYS A 145 -1.36 -16.41 -21.02
CA LYS A 145 -1.46 -16.47 -22.50
C LYS A 145 -2.86 -16.78 -23.04
N ASN A 146 -3.68 -17.50 -22.27
CA ASN A 146 -5.08 -17.77 -22.62
C ASN A 146 -6.01 -16.54 -22.43
N LYS A 147 -5.47 -15.38 -22.07
CA LYS A 147 -6.17 -14.11 -21.85
C LYS A 147 -7.23 -14.17 -20.75
N GLN A 148 -7.24 -15.22 -19.92
CA GLN A 148 -8.11 -15.27 -18.74
C GLN A 148 -7.54 -14.33 -17.67
N LEU A 149 -8.43 -13.56 -17.03
CA LEU A 149 -8.03 -12.61 -15.99
C LEU A 149 -8.11 -13.32 -14.63
N TYR A 150 -7.06 -13.15 -13.82
CA TYR A 150 -7.00 -13.70 -12.47
C TYR A 150 -6.62 -12.62 -11.46
N ALA A 151 -7.26 -12.68 -10.31
CA ALA A 151 -6.79 -12.02 -9.08
C ALA A 151 -6.38 -13.10 -8.08
N ILE A 152 -5.17 -12.97 -7.53
CA ILE A 152 -4.52 -14.03 -6.77
C ILE A 152 -3.86 -13.45 -5.52
N ILE A 153 -4.00 -14.12 -4.38
CA ILE A 153 -3.14 -13.92 -3.21
C ILE A 153 -2.55 -15.28 -2.86
N THR A 154 -1.22 -15.38 -2.76
CA THR A 154 -0.54 -16.62 -2.36
C THR A 154 0.23 -16.37 -1.07
N SER A 155 -0.09 -17.13 -0.02
CA SER A 155 0.50 -16.95 1.30
C SER A 155 0.90 -18.30 1.91
N ASN A 156 1.74 -18.27 2.94
CA ASN A 156 2.13 -19.47 3.68
C ASN A 156 0.92 -20.04 4.45
N ASN A 157 0.96 -21.32 4.83
CA ASN A 157 -0.04 -21.96 5.67
C ASN A 157 -0.39 -21.19 6.96
N LYS A 158 0.57 -20.44 7.53
CA LYS A 158 0.30 -19.57 8.70
C LYS A 158 -0.80 -18.52 8.45
N ASP A 159 -1.01 -18.16 7.19
CA ASP A 159 -2.02 -17.21 6.73
C ASP A 159 -3.24 -17.87 6.10
N LEU A 160 -3.42 -19.19 6.26
CA LEU A 160 -4.61 -19.87 5.75
C LEU A 160 -5.90 -19.26 6.31
N ASN A 161 -5.91 -18.90 7.60
CA ASN A 161 -7.03 -18.22 8.24
C ASN A 161 -7.28 -16.84 7.61
N THR A 162 -6.22 -16.12 7.24
CA THR A 162 -6.31 -14.83 6.53
C THR A 162 -6.96 -15.00 5.15
N LEU A 163 -6.57 -16.04 4.40
CA LEU A 163 -7.15 -16.34 3.09
C LEU A 163 -8.63 -16.76 3.19
N ASN A 164 -8.99 -17.56 4.20
CA ASN A 164 -10.38 -17.93 4.46
C ASN A 164 -11.20 -16.71 4.90
N TYR A 165 -10.66 -15.85 5.77
CA TYR A 165 -11.28 -14.58 6.15
C TYR A 165 -11.59 -13.70 4.94
N ILE A 166 -10.67 -13.61 3.97
CA ILE A 166 -10.91 -12.90 2.70
C ILE A 166 -12.04 -13.56 1.92
N LYS A 167 -11.99 -14.87 1.72
CA LYS A 167 -13.02 -15.63 0.99
C LYS A 167 -14.40 -15.42 1.61
N ASP A 168 -14.51 -15.53 2.93
CA ASP A 168 -15.77 -15.49 3.65
C ASP A 168 -16.39 -14.08 3.65
N ASN A 169 -15.56 -13.04 3.78
CA ASN A 169 -16.04 -11.65 3.71
C ASN A 169 -16.33 -11.19 2.28
N MET A 170 -15.54 -11.63 1.28
CA MET A 170 -15.84 -11.36 -0.13
C MET A 170 -17.03 -12.15 -0.63
N THR A 171 -17.27 -13.35 -0.05
CA THR A 171 -18.24 -14.34 -0.49
C THR A 171 -17.98 -14.89 -1.90
N PHE A 172 -16.75 -14.74 -2.39
CA PHE A 172 -16.29 -15.24 -3.67
C PHE A 172 -14.79 -15.53 -3.69
N GLY A 173 -14.34 -16.18 -4.76
CA GLY A 173 -13.00 -16.75 -4.87
C GLY A 173 -12.86 -18.05 -4.10
N ASN A 174 -11.80 -18.78 -4.41
CA ASN A 174 -11.53 -20.10 -3.83
C ASN A 174 -10.18 -20.11 -3.16
N VAL A 175 -10.11 -20.73 -1.97
CA VAL A 175 -8.84 -21.02 -1.30
C VAL A 175 -8.42 -22.44 -1.65
N THR A 176 -7.26 -22.59 -2.26
CA THR A 176 -6.73 -23.88 -2.70
C THR A 176 -5.29 -24.08 -2.23
N TYR A 177 -4.89 -25.35 -2.08
CA TYR A 177 -3.50 -25.68 -1.81
C TYR A 177 -2.66 -25.43 -3.06
N HIS A 178 -1.63 -24.60 -2.95
CA HIS A 178 -0.86 -24.15 -4.12
C HIS A 178 0.45 -24.92 -4.28
N SER A 179 1.23 -25.08 -3.21
CA SER A 179 2.53 -25.77 -3.29
C SER A 179 2.83 -26.55 -2.03
N LYS A 180 3.03 -27.86 -2.18
CA LYS A 180 3.48 -28.75 -1.10
C LYS A 180 4.87 -28.38 -0.59
N LYS A 181 5.80 -28.14 -1.51
CA LYS A 181 7.19 -27.82 -1.20
C LYS A 181 7.33 -26.52 -0.41
N LEU A 182 6.54 -25.50 -0.76
CA LEU A 182 6.57 -24.19 -0.09
C LEU A 182 5.58 -24.08 1.07
N ASN A 183 4.73 -25.09 1.25
CA ASN A 183 3.59 -25.09 2.15
C ASN A 183 2.75 -23.81 2.03
N THR A 184 2.31 -23.51 0.81
CA THR A 184 1.54 -22.30 0.47
C THR A 184 0.14 -22.63 0.02
N TYR A 185 -0.78 -21.72 0.36
CA TYR A 185 -2.16 -21.70 -0.09
C TYR A 185 -2.39 -20.48 -0.95
N ARG A 186 -3.46 -20.51 -1.74
CA ARG A 186 -3.82 -19.44 -2.65
C ARG A 186 -5.30 -19.14 -2.57
N TRP A 187 -5.65 -17.87 -2.37
CA TRP A 187 -6.97 -17.38 -2.76
C TRP A 187 -6.92 -16.96 -4.23
N VAL A 188 -7.83 -17.50 -5.05
CA VAL A 188 -7.89 -17.26 -6.49
C VAL A 188 -9.30 -16.87 -6.94
N VAL A 189 -9.38 -15.83 -7.76
CA VAL A 189 -10.59 -15.40 -8.46
C VAL A 189 -10.30 -15.43 -9.96
N TYR A 190 -11.22 -16.01 -10.72
CA TYR A 190 -11.13 -16.10 -12.18
C TYR A 190 -12.47 -16.00 -12.89
N ASN A 191 -13.59 -16.11 -12.17
CA ASN A 191 -14.92 -15.90 -12.75
C ASN A 191 -15.08 -14.44 -13.17
N GLU A 192 -15.57 -14.18 -14.39
CA GLU A 192 -15.72 -12.83 -14.94
C GLU A 192 -16.53 -11.90 -14.01
N THR A 193 -17.64 -12.37 -13.46
CA THR A 193 -18.50 -11.59 -12.55
C THR A 193 -17.75 -11.15 -11.30
N ASP A 194 -17.01 -12.05 -10.67
CA ASP A 194 -16.25 -11.74 -9.44
C ASP A 194 -15.03 -10.86 -9.75
N ILE A 195 -14.40 -11.02 -10.92
CA ILE A 195 -13.33 -10.14 -11.39
C ILE A 195 -13.85 -8.72 -11.63
N LEU A 196 -15.05 -8.57 -12.20
CA LEU A 196 -15.68 -7.26 -12.39
C LEU A 196 -15.96 -6.57 -11.05
N LEU A 197 -16.40 -7.33 -10.03
CA LEU A 197 -16.53 -6.80 -8.66
C LEU A 197 -15.19 -6.29 -8.13
N LEU A 198 -14.11 -7.05 -8.27
CA LEU A 198 -12.77 -6.58 -7.86
C LEU A 198 -12.31 -5.35 -8.64
N ILE A 199 -12.60 -5.26 -9.94
CA ILE A 199 -12.30 -4.06 -10.73
C ILE A 199 -13.07 -2.85 -10.15
N HIS A 200 -14.36 -3.00 -9.83
CA HIS A 200 -15.14 -1.93 -9.22
C HIS A 200 -14.68 -1.56 -7.81
N LEU A 201 -14.08 -2.51 -7.07
CA LEU A 201 -13.47 -2.25 -5.78
C LEU A 201 -12.19 -1.42 -5.91
N PHE A 202 -11.29 -1.78 -6.83
CA PHE A 202 -9.98 -1.15 -6.96
C PHE A 202 -9.98 0.15 -7.79
N ASN A 203 -10.85 0.27 -8.80
CA ASN A 203 -10.84 1.41 -9.73
C ASN A 203 -11.18 2.71 -9.00
N GLY A 204 -10.19 3.61 -8.90
CA GLY A 204 -10.27 4.86 -8.12
C GLY A 204 -9.96 4.70 -6.62
N ASN A 205 -9.60 3.51 -6.16
CA ASN A 205 -9.30 3.21 -4.75
C ASN A 205 -7.89 2.63 -4.52
N THR A 206 -7.03 2.53 -5.55
CA THR A 206 -5.62 2.13 -5.35
C THR A 206 -4.83 3.24 -4.66
N VAL A 207 -3.94 2.91 -3.73
CA VAL A 207 -3.03 3.88 -3.07
C VAL A 207 -1.64 3.83 -3.71
N LEU A 208 -1.18 2.65 -4.14
CA LEU A 208 0.14 2.49 -4.75
C LEU A 208 0.10 2.76 -6.25
N PRO A 209 0.91 3.69 -6.79
CA PRO A 209 0.94 3.97 -8.21
C PRO A 209 1.23 2.76 -9.11
N VAL A 210 2.12 1.86 -8.67
CA VAL A 210 2.39 0.65 -9.45
C VAL A 210 1.19 -0.28 -9.50
N ARG A 211 0.35 -0.29 -8.46
CA ARG A 211 -0.88 -1.09 -8.43
C ARG A 211 -1.96 -0.47 -9.30
N TYR A 212 -2.05 0.86 -9.33
CA TYR A 212 -2.85 1.59 -10.31
C TYR A 212 -2.49 1.21 -11.75
N VAL A 213 -1.20 1.25 -12.14
CA VAL A 213 -0.76 0.89 -13.50
C VAL A 213 -1.13 -0.55 -13.86
N LYS A 214 -0.91 -1.49 -12.94
CA LYS A 214 -1.31 -2.90 -13.15
C LYS A 214 -2.82 -3.06 -13.29
N LEU A 215 -3.60 -2.30 -12.53
CA LEU A 215 -5.06 -2.28 -12.63
C LEU A 215 -5.52 -1.70 -13.98
N GLU A 216 -4.91 -0.62 -14.46
CA GLU A 216 -5.23 -0.02 -15.75
C GLU A 216 -5.03 -1.01 -16.92
N MET A 217 -3.89 -1.70 -16.95
CA MET A 217 -3.61 -2.76 -17.91
C MET A 217 -4.63 -3.92 -17.80
N PHE A 218 -5.04 -4.24 -16.57
CA PHE A 218 -6.02 -5.28 -16.29
C PHE A 218 -7.44 -4.90 -16.76
N ILE A 219 -7.86 -3.66 -16.52
CA ILE A 219 -9.12 -3.08 -17.00
C ILE A 219 -9.13 -3.03 -18.53
N SER A 220 -8.03 -2.62 -19.15
CA SER A 220 -7.92 -2.59 -20.62
C SER A 220 -8.17 -3.98 -21.23
N ASN A 221 -7.62 -5.04 -20.64
CA ASN A 221 -7.87 -6.40 -21.10
C ASN A 221 -9.32 -6.87 -20.84
N MET A 222 -9.91 -6.48 -19.71
CA MET A 222 -11.34 -6.73 -19.46
C MET A 222 -12.20 -6.02 -20.50
N ASN A 223 -11.93 -4.75 -20.80
CA ASN A 223 -12.64 -3.97 -21.81
C ASN A 223 -12.57 -4.60 -23.20
N MET A 224 -11.43 -5.18 -23.58
CA MET A 224 -11.32 -5.95 -24.83
C MET A 224 -12.26 -7.16 -24.88
N LYS A 225 -12.50 -7.83 -23.73
CA LYS A 225 -13.49 -8.91 -23.64
C LYS A 225 -14.92 -8.38 -23.68
N LEU A 226 -15.20 -7.30 -22.95
CA LEU A 226 -16.53 -6.67 -22.91
C LEU A 226 -16.96 -6.19 -24.30
N LEU A 227 -16.08 -5.50 -25.03
CA LEU A 227 -16.34 -5.02 -26.40
C LEU A 227 -16.67 -6.16 -27.36
N LYS A 228 -15.91 -7.26 -27.33
CA LYS A 228 -16.17 -8.43 -28.18
C LYS A 228 -17.54 -9.07 -27.94
N ASN A 229 -18.06 -8.91 -26.72
CA ASN A 229 -19.34 -9.45 -26.31
C ASN A 229 -20.45 -8.37 -26.32
N ASN A 230 -20.23 -7.23 -26.97
CA ASN A 230 -21.17 -6.09 -27.04
C ASN A 230 -21.63 -5.58 -25.65
N LYS A 231 -20.78 -5.69 -24.64
CA LYS A 231 -21.03 -5.18 -23.27
C LYS A 231 -20.39 -3.80 -23.09
N THR A 232 -20.97 -2.99 -22.20
CA THR A 232 -20.43 -1.67 -21.83
C THR A 232 -19.05 -1.79 -21.21
N ILE A 233 -18.11 -0.97 -21.67
CA ILE A 233 -16.75 -0.92 -21.12
C ILE A 233 -16.71 -0.19 -19.77
N ILE A 234 -15.66 -0.47 -19.01
CA ILE A 234 -15.37 0.16 -17.74
C ILE A 234 -14.48 1.37 -18.00
N LYS A 235 -14.96 2.56 -17.62
CA LYS A 235 -14.15 3.78 -17.62
C LYS A 235 -13.14 3.73 -16.47
N LEU A 236 -11.86 3.84 -16.79
CA LEU A 236 -10.79 3.96 -15.81
C LEU A 236 -10.91 5.29 -15.04
N ILE A 237 -10.68 5.24 -13.73
CA ILE A 237 -10.54 6.43 -12.89
C ILE A 237 -9.05 6.64 -12.66
N ASN A 238 -8.49 7.69 -13.27
CA ASN A 238 -7.06 8.01 -13.28
C ASN A 238 -6.56 8.63 -11.96
N LYS A 239 -6.92 8.02 -10.82
CA LYS A 239 -6.64 8.55 -9.48
C LYS A 239 -6.01 7.50 -8.58
N CYS A 240 -4.99 7.91 -7.84
CA CYS A 240 -4.48 7.19 -6.67
C CYS A 240 -4.95 7.88 -5.40
N LYS A 241 -5.43 7.11 -4.42
CA LYS A 241 -5.79 7.61 -3.10
C LYS A 241 -4.53 8.00 -2.33
N MET A 242 -4.57 9.15 -1.65
CA MET A 242 -3.56 9.47 -0.65
C MET A 242 -3.73 8.51 0.56
N PRO A 243 -2.62 7.98 1.12
CA PRO A 243 -2.71 7.16 2.33
C PRO A 243 -3.29 7.99 3.48
N LYS A 244 -4.02 7.35 4.40
CA LYS A 244 -4.56 8.00 5.61
C LYS A 244 -4.50 7.07 6.81
N LEU A 245 -4.55 7.65 8.00
CA LEU A 245 -4.58 6.92 9.28
C LEU A 245 -6.00 6.82 9.88
N ASN A 246 -7.02 7.29 9.16
CA ASN A 246 -8.44 7.21 9.56
C ASN A 246 -9.23 6.14 8.77
N ASN A 247 -8.52 5.13 8.25
CA ASN A 247 -9.06 3.97 7.56
C ASN A 247 -8.16 2.76 7.78
N ALA A 248 -8.63 1.57 7.39
CA ALA A 248 -7.91 0.32 7.64
C ALA A 248 -6.85 -0.06 6.57
N TRP A 249 -6.56 0.81 5.59
CA TRP A 249 -5.63 0.49 4.50
C TRP A 249 -4.21 0.18 4.99
N LEU A 250 -3.66 0.98 5.91
CA LEU A 250 -2.31 0.76 6.42
C LEU A 250 -2.23 -0.54 7.23
N ALA A 251 -3.30 -0.95 7.93
CA ALA A 251 -3.37 -2.25 8.61
C ALA A 251 -3.26 -3.40 7.60
N GLY A 252 -4.04 -3.36 6.52
CA GLY A 252 -3.96 -4.35 5.45
C GLY A 252 -2.60 -4.38 4.76
N PHE A 253 -2.06 -3.21 4.43
CA PHE A 253 -0.74 -3.11 3.81
C PHE A 253 0.38 -3.63 4.73
N THR A 254 0.25 -3.39 6.04
CA THR A 254 1.13 -3.95 7.08
C THR A 254 1.02 -5.47 7.17
N ASP A 255 -0.19 -6.04 7.03
CA ASP A 255 -0.40 -7.49 7.05
C ASP A 255 0.34 -8.22 5.92
N GLY A 256 0.60 -7.57 4.78
CA GLY A 256 1.49 -8.13 3.75
C GLY A 256 2.95 -7.73 3.93
N GLU A 257 3.26 -6.43 3.82
CA GLU A 257 4.63 -5.91 3.68
C GLU A 257 5.27 -5.41 4.98
N GLY A 258 4.50 -5.31 6.06
CA GLY A 258 4.96 -4.76 7.34
C GLY A 258 5.85 -5.72 8.13
N CYS A 259 6.76 -5.17 8.93
CA CYS A 259 7.65 -5.94 9.79
C CYS A 259 7.78 -5.26 11.15
N PHE A 260 7.42 -5.99 12.20
CA PHE A 260 7.61 -5.63 13.61
C PHE A 260 8.88 -6.29 14.10
N TYR A 261 9.98 -5.53 14.09
CA TYR A 261 11.30 -6.03 14.40
C TYR A 261 11.66 -5.77 15.86
N VAL A 262 12.19 -6.80 16.51
CA VAL A 262 12.96 -6.70 17.76
C VAL A 262 14.38 -7.22 17.53
N GLY A 263 15.35 -6.62 18.20
CA GLY A 263 16.74 -7.05 18.14
C GLY A 263 17.55 -6.57 19.34
N LYS A 264 18.81 -6.99 19.41
CA LYS A 264 19.77 -6.51 20.41
C LYS A 264 21.08 -6.12 19.76
N THR A 265 21.71 -5.08 20.28
CA THR A 265 23.14 -4.82 20.13
C THR A 265 23.88 -5.29 21.37
N GLN A 266 25.19 -5.06 21.40
CA GLN A 266 25.96 -5.24 22.63
C GLN A 266 25.50 -4.29 23.75
N SER A 267 24.96 -3.11 23.39
CA SER A 267 24.69 -2.01 24.32
C SER A 267 23.20 -1.71 24.56
N PHE A 268 22.29 -2.07 23.66
CA PHE A 268 20.86 -1.76 23.79
C PHE A 268 19.96 -2.68 22.94
N TYR A 269 18.67 -2.70 23.27
CA TYR A 269 17.65 -3.38 22.48
C TYR A 269 17.09 -2.45 21.39
N ARG A 270 16.77 -3.01 20.23
CA ARG A 270 16.22 -2.29 19.09
C ARG A 270 14.79 -2.76 18.84
N THR A 271 13.90 -1.81 18.63
CA THR A 271 12.55 -2.05 18.13
C THR A 271 12.39 -1.26 16.84
N SER A 272 11.73 -1.83 15.83
CA SER A 272 11.40 -1.06 14.63
C SER A 272 10.12 -1.55 13.99
N TYR A 273 9.32 -0.61 13.51
CA TYR A 273 8.29 -0.86 12.51
C TYR A 273 8.86 -0.52 11.14
N ILE A 274 8.77 -1.48 10.20
CA ILE A 274 9.41 -1.39 8.89
C ILE A 274 8.38 -1.77 7.82
N ILE A 275 8.30 -0.99 6.76
CA ILE A 275 7.55 -1.34 5.54
C ILE A 275 8.53 -1.27 4.37
N THR A 276 8.49 -2.26 3.48
CA THR A 276 9.33 -2.29 2.29
C THR A 276 8.46 -2.38 1.04
N GLN A 277 8.81 -1.66 -0.02
CA GLN A 277 8.13 -1.82 -1.32
C GLN A 277 9.08 -1.48 -2.46
N LYS A 278 8.90 -2.17 -3.60
CA LYS A 278 9.62 -1.91 -4.84
C LYS A 278 9.08 -0.68 -5.56
N TYR A 279 9.88 -0.20 -6.50
CA TYR A 279 9.58 0.87 -7.46
C TYR A 279 9.60 2.28 -6.88
N LEU A 280 10.33 3.17 -7.54
CA LEU A 280 10.45 4.58 -7.15
C LEU A 280 9.10 5.27 -7.07
N ALA A 281 8.17 4.93 -7.97
CA ALA A 281 6.81 5.48 -7.99
C ALA A 281 6.03 5.24 -6.68
N ASN A 282 6.35 4.17 -5.93
CA ASN A 282 5.71 3.91 -4.63
C ASN A 282 6.38 4.67 -3.47
N LYS A 283 7.59 5.20 -3.64
CA LYS A 283 8.34 5.88 -2.57
C LYS A 283 7.57 7.08 -1.99
N ILE A 284 6.88 7.84 -2.84
CA ILE A 284 6.09 9.00 -2.40
C ILE A 284 4.98 8.61 -1.41
N VAL A 285 4.41 7.41 -1.52
CA VAL A 285 3.43 6.89 -0.54
C VAL A 285 4.08 6.69 0.83
N PHE A 286 5.36 6.29 0.87
CA PHE A 286 6.10 6.18 2.13
C PHE A 286 6.43 7.55 2.71
N ASP A 287 6.79 8.53 1.88
CA ASP A 287 7.03 9.89 2.36
C ASP A 287 5.74 10.48 2.98
N MET A 288 4.58 10.25 2.36
CA MET A 288 3.27 10.60 2.91
C MET A 288 2.95 9.89 4.23
N LEU A 289 3.14 8.56 4.28
CA LEU A 289 2.90 7.77 5.48
C LEU A 289 3.80 8.19 6.64
N LEU A 290 5.08 8.49 6.37
CA LEU A 290 6.01 8.94 7.40
C LEU A 290 5.51 10.24 8.05
N LEU A 291 5.08 11.22 7.24
CA LEU A 291 4.55 12.48 7.77
C LEU A 291 3.29 12.25 8.60
N LEU A 292 2.35 11.43 8.12
CA LEU A 292 1.13 11.11 8.85
C LEU A 292 1.43 10.44 10.20
N LEU A 293 2.35 9.46 10.20
CA LEU A 293 2.74 8.74 11.40
C LEU A 293 3.46 9.65 12.39
N GLN A 294 4.39 10.48 11.93
CA GLN A 294 5.10 11.46 12.78
C GLN A 294 4.14 12.46 13.43
N ASN A 295 3.14 12.92 12.69
CA ASN A 295 2.10 13.81 13.20
C ASN A 295 1.21 13.11 14.23
N MET A 296 0.76 11.88 13.96
CA MET A 296 -0.07 11.10 14.89
C MET A 296 0.64 10.83 16.22
N ILE A 297 1.93 10.48 16.18
CA ILE A 297 2.70 10.14 17.39
C ILE A 297 3.30 11.38 18.09
N ASN A 298 3.24 12.54 17.44
CA ASN A 298 3.89 13.80 17.85
C ASN A 298 5.41 13.65 18.10
N ILE A 299 6.11 12.92 17.23
CA ILE A 299 7.56 12.70 17.29
C ILE A 299 8.11 12.66 15.87
N LYS A 300 9.16 13.44 15.60
CA LYS A 300 9.93 13.34 14.34
C LYS A 300 10.84 12.11 14.34
N SER A 301 10.24 10.92 14.34
CA SER A 301 10.95 9.65 14.33
C SER A 301 10.79 8.93 12.99
N GLY A 302 11.86 8.24 12.58
CA GLY A 302 11.86 7.42 11.39
C GLY A 302 12.32 8.12 10.11
N GLY A 303 12.30 7.39 9.00
CA GLY A 303 12.77 7.88 7.71
C GLY A 303 12.39 6.94 6.56
N VAL A 304 12.42 7.49 5.34
CA VAL A 304 12.26 6.75 4.09
C VAL A 304 13.60 6.69 3.37
N ASN A 305 14.12 5.49 3.15
CA ASN A 305 15.45 5.26 2.60
C ASN A 305 15.44 4.19 1.50
N ASN A 306 16.51 4.13 0.71
CA ASN A 306 16.75 3.02 -0.20
C ASN A 306 17.09 1.76 0.60
N HIS A 307 16.55 0.61 0.17
CA HIS A 307 17.00 -0.70 0.62
C HIS A 307 18.31 -1.06 -0.07
N SER A 308 19.05 -2.04 0.47
CA SER A 308 20.23 -2.62 -0.20
C SER A 308 19.90 -3.38 -1.49
N LYS A 309 18.61 -3.60 -1.76
CA LYS A 309 18.13 -4.24 -2.98
C LYS A 309 17.76 -3.09 -3.92
N ASP A 310 18.19 -3.21 -5.16
CA ASP A 310 17.89 -2.20 -6.17
C ASP A 310 16.38 -1.95 -6.29
N ASN A 311 16.05 -0.69 -6.58
CA ASN A 311 14.68 -0.19 -6.76
C ASN A 311 13.70 -0.62 -5.67
N THR A 312 14.18 -0.68 -4.43
CA THR A 312 13.40 -1.06 -3.25
C THR A 312 13.59 0.00 -2.19
N TYR A 313 12.49 0.44 -1.57
CA TYR A 313 12.46 1.52 -0.61
C TYR A 313 11.92 1.02 0.72
N VAL A 314 12.31 1.68 1.80
CA VAL A 314 11.98 1.30 3.18
C VAL A 314 11.49 2.51 3.94
N LEU A 315 10.29 2.42 4.51
CA LEU A 315 9.87 3.26 5.62
C LEU A 315 10.26 2.56 6.92
N ARG A 316 10.93 3.27 7.83
CA ARG A 316 11.29 2.73 9.15
C ARG A 316 10.97 3.73 10.25
N ILE A 317 10.29 3.27 11.31
CA ILE A 317 10.18 3.95 12.61
C ILE A 317 10.91 3.09 13.63
N SER A 318 11.85 3.67 14.39
CA SER A 318 12.78 2.87 15.23
C SER A 318 13.01 3.39 16.64
N SER A 319 12.49 4.56 17.02
CA SER A 319 12.57 4.95 18.43
C SER A 319 11.57 4.13 19.25
N LEU A 320 11.98 3.71 20.45
CA LEU A 320 11.15 2.90 21.35
C LEU A 320 9.83 3.61 21.65
N GLU A 321 9.89 4.91 21.96
CA GLU A 321 8.72 5.74 22.22
C GLU A 321 7.80 5.84 20.98
N ALA A 322 8.33 6.15 19.79
CA ALA A 322 7.50 6.21 18.58
C ALA A 322 6.84 4.86 18.26
N CYS A 323 7.58 3.77 18.44
CA CYS A 323 7.07 2.41 18.24
C CYS A 323 5.89 2.12 19.18
N SER A 324 6.01 2.49 20.46
CA SER A 324 4.93 2.31 21.45
C SER A 324 3.64 3.03 21.04
N LYS A 325 3.76 4.21 20.42
CA LYS A 325 2.62 5.03 19.99
C LYS A 325 1.94 4.53 18.72
N LEU A 326 2.51 3.55 18.00
CA LEU A 326 1.83 2.94 16.84
C LEU A 326 0.53 2.20 17.21
N LYS A 327 0.35 1.84 18.49
CA LYS A 327 -0.91 1.30 19.01
C LYS A 327 -2.11 2.24 18.82
N LEU A 328 -1.87 3.56 18.78
CA LEU A 328 -2.91 4.56 18.48
C LEU A 328 -3.61 4.28 17.13
N TYR A 329 -2.91 3.68 16.17
CA TYR A 329 -3.50 3.26 14.90
C TYR A 329 -3.96 1.81 14.93
N PHE A 330 -3.09 0.87 15.31
CA PHE A 330 -3.36 -0.57 15.18
C PHE A 330 -4.39 -1.11 16.18
N ASP A 331 -4.63 -0.44 17.31
CA ASP A 331 -5.73 -0.82 18.21
C ASP A 331 -7.10 -0.42 17.63
N LYS A 332 -7.12 0.67 16.84
CA LYS A 332 -8.33 1.13 16.13
C LYS A 332 -8.57 0.34 14.84
N TYR A 333 -7.51 0.02 14.10
CA TYR A 333 -7.55 -0.74 12.86
C TYR A 333 -6.67 -1.99 13.02
N PRO A 334 -7.23 -3.08 13.57
CA PRO A 334 -6.45 -4.26 13.90
C PRO A 334 -5.98 -5.01 12.66
N LEU A 335 -4.76 -5.55 12.77
CA LEU A 335 -4.23 -6.54 11.84
C LEU A 335 -5.11 -7.79 11.83
N ARG A 336 -5.21 -8.44 10.67
CA ARG A 336 -6.07 -9.62 10.45
C ARG A 336 -5.26 -10.86 10.04
N SER A 337 -3.95 -10.72 9.80
CA SER A 337 -3.06 -11.85 9.52
C SER A 337 -2.40 -12.42 10.78
N TYR A 338 -1.56 -13.46 10.65
CA TYR A 338 -0.71 -13.93 11.74
C TYR A 338 0.19 -12.83 12.33
N LYS A 339 0.44 -11.74 11.59
CA LYS A 339 1.18 -10.58 12.10
C LYS A 339 0.48 -9.90 13.27
N LEU A 340 -0.81 -10.11 13.50
CA LEU A 340 -1.48 -9.66 14.73
C LEU A 340 -0.80 -10.24 15.98
N LEU A 341 -0.42 -11.52 15.95
CA LEU A 341 0.29 -12.16 17.06
C LEU A 341 1.69 -11.56 17.22
N ILE A 342 2.41 -11.38 16.11
CA ILE A 342 3.75 -10.75 16.10
C ILE A 342 3.67 -9.33 16.66
N TYR A 343 2.65 -8.56 16.28
CA TYR A 343 2.44 -7.21 16.75
C TYR A 343 2.20 -7.17 18.27
N LYS A 344 1.40 -8.09 18.80
CA LYS A 344 1.18 -8.20 20.26
C LYS A 344 2.48 -8.55 21.00
N ASP A 345 3.25 -9.50 20.50
CA ASP A 345 4.55 -9.85 21.09
C ASP A 345 5.53 -8.66 21.04
N TRP A 346 5.50 -7.90 19.95
CA TRP A 346 6.31 -6.70 19.77
C TRP A 346 5.90 -5.57 20.74
N LEU A 347 4.61 -5.34 20.96
CA LEU A 347 4.13 -4.40 21.98
C LEU A 347 4.53 -4.83 23.38
N ASN A 348 4.33 -6.10 23.74
CA ASN A 348 4.74 -6.62 25.04
C ASN A 348 6.25 -6.40 25.29
N PHE A 349 7.07 -6.60 24.25
CA PHE A 349 8.51 -6.32 24.33
C PHE A 349 8.80 -4.84 24.58
N ILE A 350 8.08 -3.94 23.89
CA ILE A 350 8.20 -2.49 24.09
C ILE A 350 7.80 -2.10 25.51
N ASP A 351 6.68 -2.61 26.00
CA ASP A 351 6.18 -2.32 27.35
C ASP A 351 7.18 -2.79 28.42
N MET A 352 7.77 -3.99 28.26
CA MET A 352 8.85 -4.47 29.14
C MET A 352 10.09 -3.58 29.07
N ALA A 353 10.45 -3.08 27.88
CA ALA A 353 11.61 -2.20 27.71
C ALA A 353 11.40 -0.82 28.37
N MET A 354 10.18 -0.30 28.34
CA MET A 354 9.79 0.99 28.93
C MET A 354 9.44 0.90 30.42
N ASN A 355 9.41 -0.30 31.02
CA ASN A 355 9.01 -0.47 32.42
C ASN A 355 10.10 -0.01 33.40
N ASP A 356 10.01 1.25 33.82
CA ASP A 356 10.96 1.87 34.75
C ASP A 356 10.81 1.45 36.22
N ASN A 357 9.75 0.72 36.55
CA ASN A 357 9.57 0.15 37.88
C ASN A 357 10.46 -1.09 38.12
N LEU A 358 11.00 -1.69 37.07
CA LEU A 358 11.91 -2.85 37.17
C LEU A 358 13.38 -2.40 37.15
N SER A 359 14.19 -3.06 37.98
CA SER A 359 15.64 -2.89 37.96
C SER A 359 16.21 -3.25 36.57
N LYS A 360 17.30 -2.57 36.17
CA LYS A 360 17.94 -2.78 34.86
C LYS A 360 18.30 -4.25 34.62
N ASN A 361 18.74 -4.98 35.66
CA ASN A 361 19.11 -6.39 35.56
C ASN A 361 17.89 -7.29 35.29
N ILE A 362 16.81 -7.11 36.05
CA ILE A 362 15.57 -7.88 35.86
C ILE A 362 15.00 -7.61 34.46
N ARG A 363 14.93 -6.34 34.06
CA ARG A 363 14.46 -5.93 32.74
C ARG A 363 15.29 -6.58 31.63
N LYS A 364 16.61 -6.57 31.76
CA LYS A 364 17.53 -7.20 30.79
C LYS A 364 17.26 -8.69 30.64
N VAL A 365 17.09 -9.43 31.74
CA VAL A 365 16.80 -10.88 31.73
C VAL A 365 15.46 -11.16 31.05
N ASN A 366 14.42 -10.39 31.37
CA ASN A 366 13.10 -10.56 30.76
C ASN A 366 13.13 -10.29 29.26
N LEU A 367 13.78 -9.20 28.83
CA LEU A 367 13.93 -8.88 27.41
C LEU A 367 14.72 -9.95 26.64
N MET A 368 15.73 -10.58 27.26
CA MET A 368 16.44 -11.71 26.63
C MET A 368 15.51 -12.89 26.39
N LYS A 369 14.74 -13.30 27.40
CA LYS A 369 13.77 -14.41 27.27
C LYS A 369 12.74 -14.13 26.18
N MET A 370 12.19 -12.92 26.13
CA MET A 370 11.22 -12.52 25.11
C MET A 370 11.83 -12.53 23.70
N LEU A 371 13.07 -12.04 23.56
CA LEU A 371 13.77 -12.05 22.28
C LEU A 371 14.02 -13.48 21.76
N ASP A 372 14.33 -14.43 22.65
CA ASP A 372 14.53 -15.83 22.29
C ASP A 372 13.22 -16.48 21.81
N ILE A 373 12.09 -16.16 22.45
CA ILE A 373 10.75 -16.60 22.02
C ILE A 373 10.40 -16.00 20.64
N ILE A 374 10.53 -14.70 20.48
CA ILE A 374 10.19 -14.03 19.21
C ILE A 374 11.08 -14.53 18.07
N SER A 375 12.38 -14.72 18.33
CA SER A 375 13.32 -15.20 17.30
C SER A 375 13.14 -16.68 16.95
N SER A 376 12.76 -17.53 17.89
CA SER A 376 12.43 -18.94 17.62
C SER A 376 11.11 -19.09 16.86
N GLY A 377 10.08 -18.30 17.21
CA GLY A 377 8.83 -18.20 16.46
C GLY A 377 9.02 -17.72 15.01
N ALA A 378 9.94 -16.77 14.79
CA ALA A 378 10.31 -16.28 13.47
C ALA A 378 11.06 -17.34 12.62
N ARG A 379 11.95 -18.15 13.22
CA ARG A 379 12.70 -19.21 12.51
C ARG A 379 11.83 -20.37 12.02
N HIS A 380 10.77 -20.71 12.75
CA HIS A 380 9.75 -21.64 12.26
C HIS A 380 8.81 -21.02 11.19
N GLY A 381 8.94 -19.72 10.90
CA GLY A 381 8.19 -19.02 9.85
C GLY A 381 8.96 -18.68 8.59
N SER A 382 10.29 -18.70 8.63
CA SER A 382 11.15 -18.28 7.52
C SER A 382 11.82 -19.43 6.77
N GLN A 383 11.30 -20.67 6.84
CA GLN A 383 11.78 -21.74 5.96
C GLN A 383 11.32 -21.48 4.52
N ASN A 384 12.08 -20.62 3.86
CA ASN A 384 12.12 -20.48 2.42
C ASN A 384 13.06 -21.59 1.91
N PRO A 385 12.61 -22.62 1.16
CA PRO A 385 13.46 -23.74 0.77
C PRO A 385 14.47 -23.41 -0.35
N GLY A 386 14.77 -22.12 -0.56
CA GLY A 386 15.67 -21.62 -1.60
C GLY A 386 17.10 -21.29 -1.15
N ARG A 387 17.45 -21.46 0.12
CA ARG A 387 18.84 -21.31 0.61
C ARG A 387 19.38 -22.63 1.12
N ARG A 388 19.61 -23.59 0.20
CA ARG A 388 20.64 -24.61 0.40
C ARG A 388 21.91 -24.14 -0.32
N ASN A 389 22.99 -24.15 0.44
CA ASN A 389 24.37 -23.85 0.09
C ASN A 389 24.75 -24.22 -1.36
N LYS A 390 25.00 -23.22 -2.21
CA LYS A 390 26.01 -23.33 -3.28
C LYS A 390 27.37 -22.96 -2.67
N LYS A 391 27.95 -23.88 -1.93
CA LYS A 391 29.39 -23.91 -1.65
C LYS A 391 29.80 -25.38 -1.62
N LYS A 392 30.83 -25.68 -2.42
CA LYS A 392 31.48 -26.97 -2.70
C LYS A 392 30.86 -27.80 -3.84
N LEU A 393 31.44 -27.61 -5.02
CA LEU A 393 31.90 -28.66 -5.94
C LEU A 393 32.78 -27.96 -7.00
N LEU A 394 34.07 -27.86 -6.67
CA LEU A 394 35.15 -28.15 -7.60
C LEU A 394 35.54 -29.61 -7.32
#